data_AF-A0A1I5RAM8-F1
#
_entry.id   AF-A0A1I5RAM8-F1
#
_cell.length_a   1.000
_cell.length_b   1.000
_cell.length_c   1.000
_cell.angle_alpha   90.00
_cell.angle_beta   90.00
_cell.angle_gamma   90.00
#
_symmetry.space_group_name_H-M   'P 1'
#
loop_
_entity.id
_entity.type
_entity.pdbx_description
1 polymer ?
#
loop_
_entity_poly.entity_id
_entity_poly.type
_entity_poly.pdbx_seq_one_letter_code
_entity_poly.pdbx_strand_id
1 'polypeptide(L)'
;MKGRISEFNSENSIGKITTPAGTIFEFHLNSWMSTNKTPEKDMKVLFDISGKKAVNIELYENISIHTYNKDTSDKPNQKNEDINELEVDFQIDKDENEESIRNILCSDPSYIATDTKSAIYNYFSNVVKECIDKKKYLRYRNTLDYIKTKRFLMSAYNNLVEIDCNFENFELANLKRDIDEIYKIYTNFKKASLYTKSAYNIIFLSRHPEQKKLQLKLETNRDKISLLNSEVEKLETTIKEKSAKLSTLPIESDLYKQLNKNIKNLKRELVDTIHEIGTLIEENKKYFESIQEFYDKYYLDFQNNLNLFVKEYDQKLKKILDVLAYRFDKSIWKKAKNSELIKEHFSKADINDEFSTETYLKYYLKSIDKSKASLEHQELYRLQEYFEEQKRKVILCFDDEPAFLTLVKNIIVKIDKKIDVFLSTRKEMAINSIKKYQPHILIINPNIKEIDIKNFIPDIEISFFADRIDKNLLIMAKNSNVSSILQKTLQEDILKKEIEKYIKNL
;
A
#
# COMPACT_ATOMS: atom_id res chain seq x y z
N MET A 1 9.20 17.82 -27.35
CA MET A 1 10.28 18.66 -26.78
C MET A 1 10.66 18.18 -25.38
N LYS A 2 11.88 18.45 -24.90
CA LYS A 2 12.36 18.11 -23.54
C LYS A 2 12.29 19.34 -22.64
N GLY A 3 11.86 19.16 -21.39
CA GLY A 3 11.86 20.23 -20.40
C GLY A 3 11.80 19.71 -18.98
N ARG A 4 11.77 20.66 -18.03
CA ARG A 4 11.63 20.41 -16.60
C ARG A 4 10.47 21.20 -16.06
N ILE A 5 9.63 20.59 -15.22
CA ILE A 5 8.56 21.32 -14.53
C ILE A 5 9.20 22.31 -13.55
N SER A 6 9.01 23.60 -13.79
CA SER A 6 9.52 24.67 -12.93
C SER A 6 8.56 25.01 -11.80
N GLU A 7 7.26 24.84 -12.03
CA GLU A 7 6.19 25.16 -11.08
C GLU A 7 4.94 24.34 -11.41
N PHE A 8 4.22 23.88 -10.40
CA PHE A 8 2.91 23.27 -10.54
C PHE A 8 2.04 23.62 -9.34
N ASN A 9 0.84 24.16 -9.60
CA ASN A 9 -0.14 24.49 -8.57
C ASN A 9 -1.29 23.48 -8.64
N SER A 10 -1.43 22.66 -7.58
CA SER A 10 -2.46 21.63 -7.48
C SER A 10 -3.88 22.16 -7.32
N GLU A 11 -4.05 23.37 -6.79
CA GLU A 11 -5.38 23.97 -6.58
C GLU A 11 -6.01 24.39 -7.92
N ASN A 12 -5.20 24.99 -8.80
CA ASN A 12 -5.67 25.50 -10.09
C ASN A 12 -5.38 24.55 -11.26
N SER A 13 -4.73 23.41 -11.02
CA SER A 13 -4.37 22.42 -12.04
C SER A 13 -3.56 23.00 -13.21
N ILE A 14 -2.71 23.99 -12.95
CA ILE A 14 -1.84 24.67 -13.93
C ILE A 14 -0.38 24.54 -13.50
N GLY A 15 0.50 24.28 -14.46
CA GLY A 15 1.95 24.25 -14.25
C GLY A 15 2.73 24.90 -15.39
N LYS A 16 4.05 25.01 -15.18
CA LYS A 16 5.00 25.57 -16.14
C LYS A 16 6.16 24.60 -16.37
N ILE A 17 6.55 24.45 -17.63
CA ILE A 17 7.71 23.67 -18.06
C ILE A 17 8.75 24.63 -18.63
N THR A 18 9.97 24.54 -18.11
CA THR A 18 11.13 25.27 -18.62
C THR A 18 12.01 24.32 -19.45
N THR A 19 12.28 24.72 -20.69
CA THR A 19 13.19 23.98 -21.58
C THR A 19 14.67 24.27 -21.25
N PRO A 20 15.63 23.43 -21.71
CA PRO A 20 17.06 23.72 -21.55
C PRO A 20 17.50 25.06 -22.18
N ALA A 21 16.76 25.56 -23.18
CA ALA A 21 17.00 26.84 -23.82
C ALA A 21 16.41 28.05 -23.02
N GLY A 22 15.79 27.81 -21.87
CA GLY A 22 15.18 28.84 -21.02
C GLY A 22 13.76 29.25 -21.39
N THR A 23 13.19 28.69 -22.47
CA THR A 23 11.80 28.98 -22.89
C THR A 23 10.81 28.29 -21.95
N ILE A 24 9.77 29.03 -21.53
CA ILE A 24 8.74 28.58 -20.59
C ILE A 24 7.42 28.31 -21.32
N PHE A 25 6.80 27.17 -21.04
CA PHE A 25 5.49 26.77 -21.57
C PHE A 25 4.54 26.47 -20.42
N GLU A 26 3.30 26.93 -20.52
CA GLU A 26 2.25 26.61 -19.55
C GLU A 26 1.54 25.30 -19.92
N PHE A 27 1.12 24.53 -18.92
CA PHE A 27 0.33 23.32 -19.12
C PHE A 27 -0.79 23.19 -18.10
N HIS A 28 -1.82 22.45 -18.48
CA HIS A 28 -2.91 22.06 -17.58
C HIS A 28 -2.78 20.59 -17.18
N LEU A 29 -3.31 20.21 -16.03
CA LEU A 29 -3.25 18.82 -15.55
C LEU A 29 -3.89 17.81 -16.52
N ASN A 30 -4.89 18.22 -17.30
CA ASN A 30 -5.49 17.38 -18.35
C ASN A 30 -4.54 17.04 -19.51
N SER A 31 -3.44 17.79 -19.65
CA SER A 31 -2.40 17.57 -20.65
C SER A 31 -1.32 16.59 -20.17
N TRP A 32 -1.44 16.08 -18.95
CA TRP A 32 -0.52 15.13 -18.33
C TRP A 32 -0.92 13.69 -18.64
N MET A 33 -0.05 12.97 -19.33
CA MET A 33 -0.32 11.61 -19.83
C MET A 33 0.27 10.51 -18.94
N SER A 34 1.16 10.86 -18.00
CA SER A 34 1.78 9.87 -17.12
C SER A 34 0.82 9.44 -16.01
N THR A 35 0.24 8.24 -16.17
CA THR A 35 -0.77 7.65 -15.27
C THR A 35 -0.26 7.34 -13.85
N ASN A 36 1.05 7.38 -13.62
CA ASN A 36 1.67 6.78 -12.44
C ASN A 36 2.19 7.81 -11.42
N LYS A 37 2.21 9.10 -11.76
CA LYS A 37 2.69 10.20 -10.89
C LYS A 37 1.97 11.50 -11.27
N THR A 38 1.70 12.36 -10.30
CA THR A 38 1.25 13.74 -10.55
C THR A 38 2.44 14.62 -10.95
N PRO A 39 2.22 15.73 -11.69
CA PRO A 39 3.29 16.67 -12.01
C PRO A 39 3.85 17.29 -10.71
N GLU A 40 5.17 17.23 -10.53
CA GLU A 40 5.87 17.88 -9.41
C GLU A 40 7.03 18.73 -9.94
N LYS A 41 7.43 19.72 -9.13
CA LYS A 41 8.58 20.57 -9.44
C LYS A 41 9.84 19.70 -9.66
N ASP A 42 10.66 20.12 -10.61
CA ASP A 42 11.92 19.49 -11.01
C ASP A 42 11.82 18.16 -11.78
N MET A 43 10.61 17.66 -12.05
CA MET A 43 10.40 16.49 -12.91
C MET A 43 10.82 16.78 -14.36
N LYS A 44 11.55 15.85 -14.98
CA LYS A 44 11.95 15.91 -16.38
C LYS A 44 10.87 15.30 -17.27
N VAL A 45 10.45 16.04 -18.28
CA VAL A 45 9.28 15.70 -19.09
C VAL A 45 9.53 15.85 -20.59
N LEU A 46 8.80 15.07 -21.36
CA LEU A 46 8.60 15.22 -22.78
C LEU A 46 7.20 15.78 -23.01
N PHE A 47 7.06 16.68 -23.97
CA PHE A 47 5.79 17.33 -24.28
C PHE A 47 5.75 17.83 -25.72
N ASP A 48 4.56 17.90 -26.29
CA ASP A 48 4.29 18.54 -27.57
C ASP A 48 3.87 20.00 -27.35
N ILE A 49 3.99 20.82 -28.39
CA ILE A 49 3.59 22.23 -28.34
C ILE A 49 2.32 22.42 -29.14
N SER A 50 1.32 23.02 -28.50
CA SER A 50 0.14 23.58 -29.17
C SER A 50 0.02 25.07 -28.80
N GLY A 51 0.47 25.94 -29.71
CA GLY A 51 0.55 27.39 -29.47
C GLY A 51 1.54 27.75 -28.37
N LYS A 52 1.08 28.40 -27.29
CA LYS A 52 1.90 28.73 -26.10
C LYS A 52 1.81 27.70 -24.98
N LYS A 53 1.13 26.57 -25.22
CA LYS A 53 0.87 25.53 -24.22
C LYS A 53 1.61 24.25 -24.54
N ALA A 54 2.06 23.57 -23.48
CA ALA A 54 2.58 22.21 -23.55
C ALA A 54 1.42 21.21 -23.41
N VAL A 55 1.36 20.26 -24.34
CA VAL A 55 0.36 19.17 -24.40
C VAL A 55 1.04 17.80 -24.48
N ASN A 56 0.31 16.70 -24.26
CA ASN A 56 0.84 15.33 -24.28
C ASN A 56 2.11 15.14 -23.40
N ILE A 57 2.03 15.51 -22.13
CA ILE A 57 3.19 15.57 -21.24
C ILE A 57 3.46 14.21 -20.60
N GLU A 58 4.66 13.67 -20.81
CA GLU A 58 5.11 12.37 -20.31
C GLU A 58 6.43 12.48 -19.54
N LEU A 59 6.65 11.58 -18.58
CA LEU A 59 7.91 11.52 -17.83
C LEU A 59 9.05 11.00 -18.71
N TYR A 60 10.16 11.73 -18.69
CA TYR A 60 11.37 11.38 -19.44
C TYR A 60 11.98 10.03 -18.99
N GLU A 61 11.66 9.55 -17.78
CA GLU A 61 12.14 8.29 -17.22
C GLU A 61 11.50 7.03 -17.84
N ASN A 62 10.41 7.16 -18.61
CA ASN A 62 9.63 6.03 -19.12
C ASN A 62 9.91 5.62 -20.59
N ILE A 63 10.91 6.20 -21.26
CA ILE A 63 11.26 5.77 -22.61
C ILE A 63 12.32 4.67 -22.56
N SER A 64 11.83 3.43 -22.42
CA SER A 64 12.58 2.26 -22.86
C SER A 64 12.69 2.32 -24.38
N ILE A 65 13.87 2.71 -24.89
CA ILE A 65 14.19 2.54 -26.31
C ILE A 65 14.16 1.05 -26.59
N HIS A 66 13.16 0.59 -27.33
CA HIS A 66 13.16 -0.73 -27.95
C HIS A 66 14.31 -0.78 -28.95
N THR A 67 15.41 -1.40 -28.55
CA THR A 67 16.42 -1.91 -29.48
C THR A 67 16.39 -3.41 -29.35
N TYR A 68 15.75 -4.06 -30.33
CA TYR A 68 15.96 -5.45 -30.65
C TYR A 68 17.46 -5.64 -30.95
N ASN A 69 18.12 -6.56 -30.25
CA ASN A 69 19.07 -7.46 -30.87
C ASN A 69 19.26 -8.75 -30.07
N LYS A 70 19.43 -9.79 -30.88
CA LYS A 70 19.54 -11.23 -30.64
C LYS A 70 20.79 -11.66 -29.87
N ASP A 71 20.65 -12.84 -29.26
CA ASP A 71 21.64 -13.92 -29.06
C ASP A 71 22.95 -13.58 -28.34
N THR A 72 23.20 -14.19 -27.18
CA THR A 72 23.86 -15.50 -27.10
C THR A 72 23.92 -16.01 -25.65
N SER A 73 23.83 -17.33 -25.55
CA SER A 73 24.15 -18.18 -24.41
C SER A 73 25.48 -17.84 -23.73
N ASP A 74 25.54 -18.00 -22.41
CA ASP A 74 26.44 -18.97 -21.77
C ASP A 74 26.33 -18.92 -20.24
N LYS A 75 25.88 -20.03 -19.65
CA LYS A 75 25.99 -20.32 -18.22
C LYS A 75 27.36 -20.96 -17.97
N PRO A 76 27.99 -20.67 -16.82
CA PRO A 76 28.76 -21.68 -16.13
C PRO A 76 28.09 -22.06 -14.79
N ASN A 77 27.90 -23.36 -14.64
CA ASN A 77 27.63 -24.07 -13.40
C ASN A 77 28.62 -23.66 -12.30
N GLN A 78 28.12 -23.27 -11.13
CA GLN A 78 28.82 -23.49 -9.87
C GLN A 78 27.87 -24.10 -8.85
N LYS A 79 28.46 -25.01 -8.07
CA LYS A 79 27.86 -26.07 -7.29
C LYS A 79 27.08 -25.51 -6.10
N ASN A 80 25.89 -26.08 -5.88
CA ASN A 80 25.10 -25.95 -4.68
C ASN A 80 25.79 -26.66 -3.51
N GLU A 81 26.03 -25.95 -2.43
CA GLU A 81 26.12 -26.53 -1.09
C GLU A 81 25.26 -25.70 -0.13
N ASP A 82 24.37 -26.43 0.56
CA ASP A 82 23.59 -26.11 1.76
C ASP A 82 22.61 -24.92 1.74
N ILE A 83 21.38 -25.20 1.29
CA ILE A 83 20.17 -24.49 1.70
C ILE A 83 19.12 -25.53 2.10
N ASN A 84 18.99 -25.77 3.41
CA ASN A 84 17.79 -26.36 4.00
C ASN A 84 16.77 -25.23 4.24
N GLU A 85 16.05 -24.82 3.18
CA GLU A 85 14.75 -24.18 3.35
C GLU A 85 13.67 -25.25 3.12
N LEU A 86 12.94 -25.54 4.19
CA LEU A 86 11.75 -26.38 4.19
C LEU A 86 10.67 -25.75 3.31
N GLU A 87 10.67 -26.07 2.02
CA GLU A 87 9.47 -26.04 1.19
C GLU A 87 8.51 -27.12 1.70
N VAL A 88 7.65 -26.75 2.66
CA VAL A 88 6.48 -27.56 2.99
C VAL A 88 5.35 -27.09 2.09
N ASP A 89 5.05 -27.89 1.07
CA ASP A 89 3.85 -27.78 0.25
C ASP A 89 2.61 -27.92 1.15
N PHE A 90 1.94 -26.79 1.42
CA PHE A 90 0.64 -26.78 2.09
C PHE A 90 -0.45 -26.57 1.04
N GLN A 91 -1.34 -27.54 0.92
CA GLN A 91 -2.57 -27.41 0.13
C GLN A 91 -3.36 -26.19 0.60
N ILE A 92 -3.55 -25.26 -0.33
CA ILE A 92 -4.32 -24.03 -0.12
C ILE A 92 -5.81 -24.42 -0.27
N ASP A 93 -6.56 -24.37 0.83
CA ASP A 93 -8.03 -24.34 0.74
C ASP A 93 -8.44 -23.19 -0.17
N LYS A 94 -9.14 -23.52 -1.25
CA LYS A 94 -9.72 -22.54 -2.18
C LYS A 94 -10.85 -21.82 -1.45
N ASP A 95 -10.64 -20.55 -1.14
CA ASP A 95 -11.74 -19.64 -0.81
C ASP A 95 -12.55 -19.39 -2.08
N GLU A 96 -13.83 -19.78 -2.12
CA GLU A 96 -14.74 -19.53 -3.25
C GLU A 96 -14.85 -18.04 -3.62
N ASN A 97 -14.57 -17.16 -2.65
CA ASN A 97 -14.53 -15.71 -2.83
C ASN A 97 -13.28 -15.25 -3.63
N GLU A 98 -12.16 -15.98 -3.56
CA GLU A 98 -10.93 -15.67 -4.29
C GLU A 98 -11.01 -16.02 -5.77
N GLU A 99 -11.75 -17.08 -6.14
CA GLU A 99 -11.94 -17.47 -7.53
C GLU A 99 -12.83 -16.44 -8.26
N SER A 100 -13.84 -15.89 -7.57
CA SER A 100 -14.63 -14.74 -8.06
C SER A 100 -13.79 -13.47 -8.19
N ILE A 101 -12.90 -13.16 -7.23
CA ILE A 101 -12.03 -11.97 -7.29
C ILE A 101 -10.96 -12.11 -8.39
N ARG A 102 -10.39 -13.30 -8.60
CA ARG A 102 -9.47 -13.56 -9.71
C ARG A 102 -10.14 -13.39 -11.07
N ASN A 103 -11.40 -13.82 -11.20
CA ASN A 103 -12.16 -13.61 -12.42
C ASN A 103 -12.43 -12.12 -12.72
N ILE A 104 -12.63 -11.29 -11.68
CA ILE A 104 -12.73 -9.82 -11.82
C ILE A 104 -11.38 -9.21 -12.25
N LEU A 105 -10.25 -9.68 -11.69
CA LEU A 105 -8.90 -9.20 -12.03
C LEU A 105 -8.42 -9.63 -13.43
N CYS A 106 -9.02 -10.66 -14.03
CA CYS A 106 -8.77 -11.12 -15.40
C CYS A 106 -9.61 -10.39 -16.46
N SER A 107 -10.40 -9.39 -16.07
CA SER A 107 -11.07 -8.51 -17.03
C SER A 107 -10.03 -7.66 -17.76
N ASP A 108 -10.17 -7.52 -19.08
CA ASP A 108 -9.37 -6.64 -19.93
C ASP A 108 -9.18 -5.26 -19.24
N PRO A 109 -7.98 -4.65 -19.19
CA PRO A 109 -7.78 -3.29 -18.71
C PRO A 109 -8.66 -2.24 -19.42
N SER A 110 -9.32 -2.57 -20.53
CA SER A 110 -10.37 -1.77 -21.17
C SER A 110 -11.79 -1.91 -20.56
N TYR A 111 -12.00 -2.81 -19.59
CA TYR A 111 -13.30 -3.07 -18.98
C TYR A 111 -13.79 -1.87 -18.17
N ILE A 112 -14.83 -1.22 -18.69
CA ILE A 112 -15.46 -0.09 -18.03
C ILE A 112 -16.43 -0.63 -16.98
N ALA A 113 -16.04 -0.57 -15.71
CA ALA A 113 -16.90 -0.96 -14.60
C ALA A 113 -18.13 -0.06 -14.54
N THR A 114 -19.31 -0.67 -14.65
CA THR A 114 -20.61 0.02 -14.53
C THR A 114 -21.11 0.07 -13.10
N ASP A 115 -20.63 -0.82 -12.23
CA ASP A 115 -20.98 -0.86 -10.81
C ASP A 115 -19.83 -0.35 -9.92
N THR A 116 -20.19 0.15 -8.73
CA THR A 116 -19.24 0.79 -7.82
C THR A 116 -18.20 -0.17 -7.27
N LYS A 117 -18.58 -1.44 -7.02
CA LYS A 117 -17.70 -2.47 -6.47
C LYS A 117 -16.61 -2.84 -7.48
N SER A 118 -16.98 -3.18 -8.71
CA SER A 118 -16.01 -3.50 -9.76
C SER A 118 -15.06 -2.33 -10.05
N ALA A 119 -15.55 -1.09 -10.00
CA ALA A 119 -14.69 0.08 -10.20
C ALA A 119 -13.60 0.21 -9.12
N ILE A 120 -13.96 -0.04 -7.85
CA ILE A 120 -13.02 -0.05 -6.72
C ILE A 120 -11.99 -1.17 -6.89
N TYR A 121 -12.45 -2.40 -7.16
CA TYR A 121 -11.57 -3.56 -7.34
C TYR A 121 -10.61 -3.39 -8.53
N ASN A 122 -11.09 -2.84 -9.64
CA ASN A 122 -10.25 -2.58 -10.82
C ASN A 122 -9.20 -1.50 -10.53
N TYR A 123 -9.59 -0.42 -9.84
CA TYR A 123 -8.67 0.65 -9.47
C TYR A 123 -7.58 0.19 -8.50
N PHE A 124 -7.94 -0.64 -7.52
CA PHE A 124 -7.00 -1.21 -6.54
C PHE A 124 -6.55 -2.63 -6.88
N SER A 125 -6.57 -3.00 -8.16
CA SER A 125 -6.21 -4.36 -8.62
C SER A 125 -4.79 -4.77 -8.18
N ASN A 126 -3.85 -3.82 -8.14
CA ASN A 126 -2.51 -4.04 -7.62
C ASN A 126 -2.51 -4.42 -6.12
N VAL A 127 -3.31 -3.75 -5.29
CA VAL A 127 -3.44 -4.06 -3.86
C VAL A 127 -3.99 -5.46 -3.67
N VAL A 128 -5.02 -5.82 -4.44
CA VAL A 128 -5.63 -7.14 -4.37
C VAL A 128 -4.63 -8.21 -4.78
N LYS A 129 -3.93 -8.00 -5.91
CA LYS A 129 -2.91 -8.92 -6.42
C LYS A 129 -1.81 -9.17 -5.38
N GLU A 130 -1.25 -8.13 -4.78
CA GLU A 130 -0.20 -8.29 -3.77
C GLU A 130 -0.67 -9.06 -2.55
N CYS A 131 -1.90 -8.81 -2.07
CA CYS A 131 -2.46 -9.55 -0.95
C CYS A 131 -2.66 -11.04 -1.28
N ILE A 132 -2.99 -11.38 -2.52
CA ILE A 132 -3.10 -12.77 -2.99
C ILE A 132 -1.71 -13.41 -3.11
N ASP A 133 -0.78 -12.76 -3.79
CA ASP A 133 0.58 -13.27 -4.02
C ASP A 133 1.33 -13.48 -2.70
N LYS A 134 1.03 -12.66 -1.69
CA LYS A 134 1.61 -12.71 -0.35
C LYS A 134 0.66 -13.31 0.71
N LYS A 135 -0.34 -14.09 0.31
CA LYS A 135 -1.31 -14.75 1.23
C LYS A 135 -0.63 -15.57 2.33
N LYS A 136 0.53 -16.18 2.05
CA LYS A 136 1.33 -16.91 3.04
C LYS A 136 1.65 -16.06 4.26
N TYR A 137 2.01 -14.78 4.08
CA TYR A 137 2.39 -13.86 5.16
C TYR A 137 1.24 -13.56 6.11
N LEU A 138 -0.02 -13.64 5.65
CA LEU A 138 -1.19 -13.41 6.49
C LEU A 138 -1.36 -14.46 7.60
N ARG A 139 -0.73 -15.64 7.45
CA ARG A 139 -0.77 -16.72 8.44
C ARG A 139 0.27 -16.53 9.56
N TYR A 140 1.31 -15.73 9.35
CA TYR A 140 2.41 -15.58 10.29
C TYR A 140 1.97 -14.82 11.55
N ARG A 141 2.48 -15.21 12.71
CA ARG A 141 2.16 -14.56 14.00
C ARG A 141 3.10 -13.43 14.30
N ASN A 142 4.37 -13.73 14.18
CA ASN A 142 5.41 -12.81 14.56
C ASN A 142 5.36 -11.59 13.64
N THR A 143 5.11 -10.45 14.25
CA THR A 143 4.92 -9.17 13.58
C THR A 143 5.69 -8.11 14.32
N LEU A 144 6.20 -7.17 13.55
CA LEU A 144 6.81 -5.96 14.04
C LEU A 144 6.07 -4.81 13.37
N ASP A 145 5.42 -3.92 14.14
CA ASP A 145 4.67 -2.79 13.56
C ASP A 145 5.60 -1.95 12.68
N TYR A 146 5.51 -2.15 11.36
CA TYR A 146 6.47 -1.57 10.43
C TYR A 146 6.32 -0.06 10.38
N ILE A 147 5.09 0.45 10.51
CA ILE A 147 4.83 1.89 10.43
C ILE A 147 5.54 2.61 11.58
N LYS A 148 5.51 2.05 12.79
CA LYS A 148 6.22 2.60 13.96
C LYS A 148 7.72 2.38 13.88
N THR A 149 8.16 1.21 13.43
CA THR A 149 9.56 0.77 13.53
C THR A 149 10.41 1.16 12.33
N LYS A 150 9.80 1.45 11.17
CA LYS A 150 10.46 1.68 9.87
C LYS A 150 11.70 2.54 9.98
N ARG A 151 11.56 3.74 10.57
CA ARG A 151 12.66 4.72 10.60
C ARG A 151 13.86 4.12 11.35
N PHE A 152 13.62 3.59 12.54
CA PHE A 152 14.68 3.01 13.36
C PHE A 152 15.28 1.76 12.71
N LEU A 153 14.44 0.86 12.21
CA LEU A 153 14.87 -0.39 11.58
C LEU A 153 15.76 -0.14 10.34
N MET A 154 15.39 0.82 9.49
CA MET A 154 16.19 1.20 8.32
C MET A 154 17.48 1.92 8.70
N SER A 155 17.46 2.78 9.72
CA SER A 155 18.67 3.42 10.24
C SER A 155 19.63 2.39 10.86
N ALA A 156 19.11 1.44 11.64
CA ALA A 156 19.90 0.35 12.20
C ALA A 156 20.56 -0.49 11.09
N TYR A 157 19.79 -0.87 10.06
CA TYR A 157 20.34 -1.57 8.89
C TYR A 157 21.49 -0.80 8.24
N ASN A 158 21.28 0.49 7.92
CA ASN A 158 22.30 1.30 7.26
C ASN A 158 23.57 1.42 8.11
N ASN A 159 23.44 1.65 9.42
CA ASN A 159 24.60 1.74 10.32
C ASN A 159 25.39 0.41 10.36
N LEU A 160 24.71 -0.73 10.33
CA LEU A 160 25.38 -2.04 10.31
C LEU A 160 26.12 -2.28 8.99
N VAL A 161 25.54 -1.85 7.86
CA VAL A 161 26.20 -1.86 6.54
C VAL A 161 27.42 -0.93 6.51
N GLU A 162 27.37 0.22 7.19
CA GLU A 162 28.50 1.13 7.31
C GLU A 162 29.65 0.55 8.16
N ILE A 163 29.33 -0.23 9.20
CA ILE A 163 30.33 -0.91 10.04
C ILE A 163 30.99 -2.06 9.29
N ASP A 164 30.22 -2.85 8.56
CA ASP A 164 30.70 -4.00 7.78
C ASP A 164 30.10 -3.98 6.37
N CYS A 165 30.92 -3.64 5.37
CA CYS A 165 30.47 -3.58 3.98
C CYS A 165 30.04 -4.95 3.41
N ASN A 166 30.46 -6.07 4.01
CA ASN A 166 30.01 -7.42 3.64
C ASN A 166 28.71 -7.84 4.38
N PHE A 167 28.15 -6.92 5.18
CA PHE A 167 26.90 -7.13 5.90
C PHE A 167 25.70 -7.22 4.96
N GLU A 168 25.73 -6.60 3.79
CA GLU A 168 24.67 -6.78 2.80
C GLU A 168 24.78 -8.15 2.11
N ASN A 169 23.64 -8.79 1.85
CA ASN A 169 23.56 -9.98 1.01
C ASN A 169 22.25 -9.99 0.22
N PHE A 170 22.14 -10.94 -0.72
CA PHE A 170 20.95 -11.07 -1.57
C PHE A 170 19.65 -11.26 -0.77
N GLU A 171 19.69 -12.00 0.34
CA GLU A 171 18.52 -12.23 1.21
C GLU A 171 18.01 -10.94 1.87
N LEU A 172 18.89 -10.20 2.56
CA LEU A 172 18.53 -8.93 3.21
C LEU A 172 18.10 -7.88 2.20
N ALA A 173 18.78 -7.79 1.05
CA ALA A 173 18.42 -6.89 -0.03
C ALA A 173 17.02 -7.20 -0.58
N ASN A 174 16.68 -8.49 -0.74
CA ASN A 174 15.34 -8.89 -1.17
C ASN A 174 14.26 -8.58 -0.14
N LEU A 175 14.50 -8.88 1.15
CA LEU A 175 13.54 -8.54 2.21
C LEU A 175 13.30 -7.03 2.28
N LYS A 176 14.37 -6.23 2.18
CA LYS A 176 14.27 -4.76 2.14
C LYS A 176 13.47 -4.28 0.92
N ARG A 177 13.76 -4.83 -0.27
CA ARG A 177 13.04 -4.52 -1.51
C ARG A 177 11.55 -4.86 -1.40
N ASP A 178 11.22 -6.05 -0.88
CA ASP A 178 9.83 -6.47 -0.68
C ASP A 178 9.09 -5.53 0.30
N ILE A 179 9.73 -5.14 1.39
CA ILE A 179 9.19 -4.15 2.33
C ILE A 179 8.92 -2.81 1.63
N ASP A 180 9.89 -2.30 0.87
CA ASP A 180 9.78 -1.01 0.18
C ASP A 180 8.67 -1.03 -0.88
N GLU A 181 8.56 -2.12 -1.66
CA GLU A 181 7.51 -2.32 -2.66
C GLU A 181 6.12 -2.33 -2.01
N ILE A 182 5.90 -3.15 -0.98
CA ILE A 182 4.60 -3.22 -0.29
C ILE A 182 4.29 -1.91 0.43
N TYR A 183 5.27 -1.24 1.02
CA TYR A 183 5.04 0.02 1.71
C TYR A 183 4.63 1.14 0.74
N LYS A 184 5.22 1.16 -0.45
CA LYS A 184 4.80 2.08 -1.53
C LYS A 184 3.35 1.83 -1.93
N ILE A 185 2.95 0.56 -2.07
CA ILE A 185 1.56 0.20 -2.40
C ILE A 185 0.62 0.62 -1.27
N TYR A 186 0.96 0.32 -0.03
CA TYR A 186 0.19 0.71 1.16
C TYR A 186 0.01 2.24 1.26
N THR A 187 1.09 3.02 1.10
CA THR A 187 1.00 4.48 1.20
C THR A 187 0.16 5.09 0.08
N ASN A 188 0.27 4.59 -1.16
CA ASN A 188 -0.58 5.02 -2.27
C ASN A 188 -2.05 4.65 -2.04
N PHE A 189 -2.31 3.45 -1.55
CA PHE A 189 -3.64 2.98 -1.18
C PHE A 189 -4.27 3.88 -0.09
N LYS A 190 -3.53 4.21 0.97
CA LYS A 190 -4.02 5.12 2.04
C LYS A 190 -4.31 6.52 1.52
N LYS A 191 -3.45 7.08 0.68
CA LYS A 191 -3.68 8.40 0.06
C LYS A 191 -4.95 8.41 -0.79
N ALA A 192 -5.12 7.40 -1.66
CA ALA A 192 -6.26 7.30 -2.55
C ALA A 192 -7.60 7.05 -1.82
N SER A 193 -7.55 6.43 -0.64
CA SER A 193 -8.74 6.12 0.17
C SER A 193 -9.10 7.18 1.23
N LEU A 194 -8.25 8.18 1.46
CA LEU A 194 -8.40 9.13 2.56
C LEU A 194 -9.67 10.00 2.43
N TYR A 195 -10.02 10.39 1.21
CA TYR A 195 -11.14 11.29 0.93
C TYR A 195 -12.16 10.64 0.01
N THR A 196 -13.23 10.07 0.58
CA THR A 196 -14.27 9.32 -0.15
C THR A 196 -14.87 10.09 -1.34
N LYS A 197 -15.14 11.39 -1.20
CA LYS A 197 -15.66 12.23 -2.29
C LYS A 197 -14.68 12.34 -3.47
N SER A 198 -13.40 12.57 -3.17
CA SER A 198 -12.36 12.64 -4.20
C SER A 198 -12.14 11.27 -4.85
N ALA A 199 -12.11 10.20 -4.04
CA ALA A 199 -12.03 8.83 -4.51
C ALA A 199 -13.21 8.49 -5.43
N TYR A 200 -14.43 8.90 -5.10
CA TYR A 200 -15.60 8.68 -5.95
C TYR A 200 -15.47 9.33 -7.33
N ASN A 201 -15.00 10.58 -7.37
CA ASN A 201 -14.76 11.29 -8.61
C ASN A 201 -13.70 10.57 -9.48
N ILE A 202 -12.58 10.17 -8.88
CA ILE A 202 -11.43 9.59 -9.59
C ILE A 202 -11.69 8.13 -10.00
N ILE A 203 -12.21 7.31 -9.07
CA ILE A 203 -12.33 5.86 -9.22
C ILE A 203 -13.55 5.50 -10.06
N PHE A 204 -14.68 6.17 -9.81
CA PHE A 204 -15.97 5.81 -10.41
C PHE A 204 -16.42 6.82 -11.48
N LEU A 205 -16.63 8.08 -11.12
CA LEU A 205 -17.30 9.04 -12.01
C LEU A 205 -16.50 9.37 -13.28
N SER A 206 -15.17 9.57 -13.16
CA SER A 206 -14.32 9.89 -14.31
C SER A 206 -14.25 8.78 -15.36
N ARG A 207 -14.59 7.54 -14.96
CA ARG A 207 -14.54 6.34 -15.79
C ARG A 207 -15.93 5.88 -16.25
N HIS A 208 -17.00 6.36 -15.62
CA HIS A 208 -18.35 5.92 -15.95
C HIS A 208 -18.81 6.47 -17.32
N PRO A 209 -19.29 5.62 -18.26
CA PRO A 209 -19.62 6.04 -19.63
C PRO A 209 -20.69 7.13 -19.70
N GLU A 210 -21.73 6.98 -18.88
CA GLU A 210 -22.87 7.91 -18.86
C GLU A 210 -22.44 9.30 -18.37
N GLN A 211 -21.64 9.34 -17.30
CA GLN A 211 -21.10 10.57 -16.74
C GLN A 211 -20.17 11.26 -17.74
N LYS A 212 -19.27 10.50 -18.38
CA LYS A 212 -18.36 11.02 -19.41
C LYS A 212 -19.12 11.58 -20.61
N LYS A 213 -20.21 10.92 -21.03
CA LYS A 213 -21.07 11.39 -22.12
C LYS A 213 -21.77 12.70 -21.77
N LEU A 214 -22.28 12.85 -20.55
CA LEU A 214 -22.92 14.09 -20.10
C LEU A 214 -21.91 15.25 -20.01
N GLN A 215 -20.71 14.98 -19.49
CA GLN A 215 -19.62 15.98 -19.44
C GLN A 215 -19.19 16.44 -20.83
N LEU A 216 -19.01 15.52 -21.78
CA LEU A 216 -18.66 15.86 -23.17
C LEU A 216 -19.73 16.74 -23.84
N LYS A 217 -21.01 16.45 -23.58
CA LYS A 217 -22.13 17.27 -24.09
C LYS A 217 -22.11 18.68 -23.51
N LEU A 218 -21.87 18.82 -22.20
CA LEU A 218 -21.72 20.12 -21.56
C LEU A 218 -20.55 20.92 -22.14
N GLU A 219 -19.42 20.27 -22.38
CA GLU A 219 -18.23 20.91 -22.99
C GLU A 219 -18.52 21.35 -24.42
N THR A 220 -19.13 20.49 -25.24
CA THR A 220 -19.53 20.81 -26.61
C THR A 220 -20.51 22.00 -26.66
N ASN A 221 -21.52 22.00 -25.77
CA ASN A 221 -22.47 23.10 -25.69
C ASN A 221 -21.80 24.40 -25.21
N ARG A 222 -20.85 24.31 -24.28
CA ARG A 222 -20.08 25.47 -23.81
C ARG A 222 -19.27 26.11 -24.94
N ASP A 223 -18.57 25.30 -25.73
CA ASP A 223 -17.80 25.77 -26.87
C ASP A 223 -18.71 26.41 -27.93
N LYS A 224 -19.85 25.78 -28.21
CA LYS A 224 -20.85 26.29 -29.15
C LYS A 224 -21.45 27.63 -28.68
N ILE A 225 -21.80 27.75 -27.40
CA ILE A 225 -22.29 29.01 -26.81
C ILE A 225 -21.22 30.10 -26.94
N SER A 226 -19.94 29.79 -26.70
CA SER A 226 -18.84 30.76 -26.84
C SER A 226 -18.70 31.27 -28.28
N LEU A 227 -18.88 30.39 -29.27
CA LEU A 227 -18.86 30.75 -30.69
C LEU A 227 -20.05 31.65 -31.06
N LEU A 228 -21.26 31.25 -30.65
CA LEU A 228 -22.49 32.02 -30.92
C LEU A 228 -22.45 33.39 -30.23
N ASN A 229 -21.92 33.50 -29.02
CA ASN A 229 -21.73 34.81 -28.35
C ASN A 229 -20.79 35.73 -29.16
N SER A 230 -19.71 35.17 -29.71
CA SER A 230 -18.80 35.94 -30.57
C SER A 230 -19.47 36.38 -31.88
N GLU A 231 -20.43 35.60 -32.38
CA GLU A 231 -21.24 35.92 -33.55
C GLU A 231 -22.28 37.01 -33.24
N VAL A 232 -22.94 36.93 -32.08
CA VAL A 232 -23.83 37.97 -31.55
C VAL A 232 -23.12 39.31 -31.50
N GLU A 233 -21.92 39.38 -30.91
CA GLU A 233 -21.13 40.62 -30.82
C GLU A 233 -20.81 41.20 -32.22
N LYS A 234 -20.49 40.35 -33.20
CA LYS A 234 -20.24 40.76 -34.60
C LYS A 234 -21.49 41.27 -35.30
N LEU A 235 -22.63 40.59 -35.09
CA LEU A 235 -23.91 41.01 -35.65
C LEU A 235 -24.35 42.35 -35.05
N GLU A 236 -24.24 42.53 -33.74
CA GLU A 236 -24.58 43.78 -33.05
C GLU A 236 -23.73 44.96 -33.54
N THR A 237 -22.41 44.77 -33.65
CA THR A 237 -21.50 45.80 -34.18
C THR A 237 -21.84 46.14 -35.64
N THR A 238 -22.06 45.14 -36.50
CA THR A 238 -22.44 45.35 -37.90
C THR A 238 -23.78 46.07 -38.03
N ILE A 239 -24.78 45.69 -37.21
CA ILE A 239 -26.09 46.36 -37.17
C ILE A 239 -25.93 47.83 -36.76
N LYS A 240 -25.09 48.11 -35.76
CA LYS A 240 -24.81 49.47 -35.28
C LYS A 240 -24.12 50.34 -36.32
N GLU A 241 -23.13 49.80 -37.03
CA GLU A 241 -22.44 50.51 -38.11
C GLU A 241 -23.37 50.79 -39.30
N LYS A 242 -24.16 49.79 -39.72
CA LYS A 242 -25.10 49.96 -40.83
C LYS A 242 -26.25 50.89 -40.46
N SER A 243 -26.72 50.89 -39.21
CA SER A 243 -27.77 51.82 -38.77
C SER A 243 -27.27 53.26 -38.71
N ALA A 244 -26.03 53.49 -38.29
CA ALA A 244 -25.39 54.81 -38.36
C ALA A 244 -25.27 55.31 -39.81
N LYS A 245 -24.87 54.44 -40.74
CA LYS A 245 -24.85 54.77 -42.18
C LYS A 245 -26.25 55.07 -42.72
N LEU A 246 -27.26 54.29 -42.32
CA LEU A 246 -28.66 54.49 -42.71
C LEU A 246 -29.18 55.88 -42.30
N SER A 247 -28.80 56.39 -41.13
CA SER A 247 -29.21 57.75 -40.67
C SER A 247 -28.65 58.91 -41.50
N THR A 248 -27.65 58.66 -42.36
CA THR A 248 -27.04 59.69 -43.22
C THR A 248 -27.60 59.70 -44.65
N LEU A 249 -28.48 58.75 -45.00
CA LEU A 249 -29.00 58.56 -46.36
C LEU A 249 -30.41 59.15 -46.54
N PRO A 250 -30.75 59.71 -47.70
CA PRO A 250 -32.11 60.14 -48.02
C PRO A 250 -33.09 58.96 -48.05
N ILE A 251 -34.26 59.12 -47.41
CA ILE A 251 -35.26 58.06 -47.20
C ILE A 251 -35.77 57.46 -48.53
N GLU A 252 -35.86 58.28 -49.58
CA GLU A 252 -36.38 57.88 -50.89
C GLU A 252 -35.37 57.10 -51.74
N SER A 253 -34.09 57.08 -51.33
CA SER A 253 -33.01 56.41 -52.04
C SER A 253 -33.20 54.90 -52.08
N ASP A 254 -32.92 54.27 -53.22
CA ASP A 254 -32.92 52.81 -53.33
C ASP A 254 -31.83 52.16 -52.46
N LEU A 255 -30.72 52.87 -52.22
CA LEU A 255 -29.67 52.44 -51.28
C LEU A 255 -30.20 52.40 -49.83
N TYR A 256 -31.06 53.36 -49.45
CA TYR A 256 -31.71 53.35 -48.14
C TYR A 256 -32.61 52.12 -47.97
N LYS A 257 -33.45 51.81 -48.97
CA LYS A 257 -34.33 50.64 -48.95
C LYS A 257 -33.54 49.33 -48.87
N GLN A 258 -32.46 49.20 -49.63
CA GLN A 258 -31.59 48.01 -49.61
C GLN A 258 -30.88 47.84 -48.26
N LEU A 259 -30.31 48.92 -47.71
CA LEU A 259 -29.61 48.88 -46.44
C LEU A 259 -30.56 48.58 -45.27
N ASN A 260 -31.77 49.14 -45.28
CA ASN A 260 -32.81 48.85 -44.29
C ASN A 260 -33.26 47.39 -44.35
N LYS A 261 -33.43 46.82 -45.55
CA LYS A 261 -33.72 45.37 -45.72
C LYS A 261 -32.58 44.51 -45.15
N ASN A 262 -31.33 44.90 -45.39
CA ASN A 262 -30.16 44.19 -44.86
C ASN A 262 -30.12 44.24 -43.33
N ILE A 263 -30.35 45.41 -42.71
CA ILE A 263 -30.43 45.55 -41.24
C ILE A 263 -31.56 44.68 -40.67
N LYS A 264 -32.73 44.62 -41.31
CA LYS A 264 -33.83 43.74 -40.87
C LYS A 264 -33.42 42.26 -40.90
N ASN A 265 -32.70 41.84 -41.94
CA ASN A 265 -32.20 40.48 -42.03
C ASN A 265 -31.18 40.16 -40.93
N LEU A 266 -30.21 41.05 -40.70
CA LEU A 266 -29.21 40.89 -39.63
C LEU A 266 -29.86 40.84 -38.24
N LYS A 267 -30.91 41.65 -38.00
CA LYS A 267 -31.67 41.60 -36.75
C LYS A 267 -32.43 40.28 -36.57
N ARG A 268 -32.94 39.69 -37.65
CA ARG A 268 -33.57 38.37 -37.60
C ARG A 268 -32.55 37.32 -37.23
N GLU A 269 -31.41 37.30 -37.93
CA GLU A 269 -30.30 36.39 -37.67
C GLU A 269 -29.82 36.49 -36.23
N LEU A 270 -29.65 37.72 -35.70
CA LEU A 270 -29.31 37.97 -34.30
C LEU A 270 -30.32 37.33 -33.32
N VAL A 271 -31.62 37.48 -33.57
CA VAL A 271 -32.67 36.90 -32.72
C VAL A 271 -32.60 35.37 -32.76
N ASP A 272 -32.37 34.78 -33.94
CA ASP A 272 -32.25 33.33 -34.10
C ASP A 272 -31.01 32.78 -33.36
N THR A 273 -29.86 33.46 -33.46
CA THR A 273 -28.63 33.12 -32.71
C THR A 273 -28.84 33.21 -31.19
N ILE A 274 -29.53 34.25 -30.71
CA ILE A 274 -29.85 34.40 -29.28
C ILE A 274 -30.79 33.28 -28.80
N HIS A 275 -31.78 32.92 -29.61
CA HIS A 275 -32.68 31.81 -29.30
C HIS A 275 -31.93 30.47 -29.23
N GLU A 276 -30.98 30.21 -30.14
CA GLU A 276 -30.13 29.03 -30.10
C GLU A 276 -29.28 28.97 -28.83
N ILE A 277 -28.67 30.10 -28.42
CA ILE A 277 -27.96 30.19 -27.14
C ILE A 277 -28.87 29.83 -25.97
N GLY A 278 -30.09 30.39 -25.93
CA GLY A 278 -31.08 30.09 -24.89
C GLY A 278 -31.41 28.59 -24.83
N THR A 279 -31.59 27.95 -25.98
CA THR A 279 -31.86 26.51 -26.09
C THR A 279 -30.71 25.68 -25.52
N LEU A 280 -29.46 26.02 -25.86
CA LEU A 280 -28.27 25.32 -25.34
C LEU A 280 -28.09 25.50 -23.82
N ILE A 281 -28.46 26.66 -23.27
CA ILE A 281 -28.45 26.91 -21.81
C ILE A 281 -29.47 26.03 -21.10
N GLU A 282 -30.69 25.89 -21.64
CA GLU A 282 -31.70 25.01 -21.08
C GLU A 282 -31.30 23.53 -21.14
N GLU A 283 -30.67 23.10 -22.25
CA GLU A 283 -30.09 21.76 -22.35
C GLU A 283 -28.99 21.52 -21.31
N ASN A 284 -28.09 22.49 -21.13
CA ASN A 284 -27.03 22.40 -20.12
C ASN A 284 -27.61 22.25 -18.71
N LYS A 285 -28.68 22.97 -18.38
CA LYS A 285 -29.36 22.82 -17.10
C LYS A 285 -29.85 21.38 -16.88
N LYS A 286 -30.48 20.78 -17.90
CA LYS A 286 -30.91 19.36 -17.84
C LYS A 286 -29.73 18.42 -17.66
N TYR A 287 -28.61 18.64 -18.35
CA TYR A 287 -27.41 17.82 -18.19
C TYR A 287 -26.79 17.96 -16.79
N PHE A 288 -26.78 19.16 -16.21
CA PHE A 288 -26.33 19.37 -14.83
C PHE A 288 -27.22 18.63 -13.82
N GLU A 289 -28.54 18.70 -13.98
CA GLU A 289 -29.49 17.96 -13.14
C GLU A 289 -29.25 16.45 -13.24
N SER A 290 -29.11 15.90 -14.46
CA SER A 290 -28.81 14.48 -14.66
C SER A 290 -27.47 14.06 -14.05
N ILE A 291 -26.43 14.91 -14.13
CA ILE A 291 -25.14 14.65 -13.48
C ILE A 291 -25.29 14.58 -11.95
N GLN A 292 -26.09 15.49 -11.37
CA GLN A 292 -26.29 15.53 -9.93
C GLN A 292 -27.10 14.31 -9.45
N GLU A 293 -28.17 13.96 -10.16
CA GLU A 293 -28.94 12.74 -9.89
C GLU A 293 -28.07 11.49 -9.99
N PHE A 294 -27.20 11.42 -11.01
CA PHE A 294 -26.25 10.33 -11.17
C PHE A 294 -25.26 10.28 -10.00
N TYR A 295 -24.72 11.44 -9.60
CA TYR A 295 -23.82 11.55 -8.46
C TYR A 295 -24.48 10.97 -7.20
N ASP A 296 -25.68 11.45 -6.86
CA ASP A 296 -26.38 11.08 -5.64
C ASP A 296 -26.84 9.61 -5.64
N LYS A 297 -27.19 9.07 -6.81
CA LYS A 297 -27.63 7.67 -6.99
C LYS A 297 -26.57 6.66 -6.55
N TYR A 298 -25.29 6.86 -6.91
CA TYR A 298 -24.25 5.86 -6.66
C TYR A 298 -23.29 6.22 -5.51
N TYR A 299 -23.35 7.45 -4.98
CA TYR A 299 -22.40 7.91 -3.96
C TYR A 299 -22.44 7.07 -2.68
N LEU A 300 -23.64 6.78 -2.16
CA LEU A 300 -23.79 6.01 -0.93
C LEU A 300 -23.33 4.56 -1.09
N ASP A 301 -23.68 3.92 -2.20
CA ASP A 301 -23.25 2.56 -2.54
C ASP A 301 -21.71 2.51 -2.70
N PHE A 302 -21.13 3.47 -3.41
CA PHE A 302 -19.68 3.59 -3.54
C PHE A 302 -18.99 3.79 -2.19
N GLN A 303 -19.52 4.66 -1.33
CA GLN A 303 -18.96 4.91 0.00
C GLN A 303 -18.95 3.63 0.84
N ASN A 304 -20.04 2.86 0.81
CA ASN A 304 -20.13 1.60 1.55
C ASN A 304 -19.13 0.57 1.02
N ASN A 305 -19.09 0.38 -0.31
CA ASN A 305 -18.18 -0.57 -0.95
C ASN A 305 -16.70 -0.18 -0.73
N LEU A 306 -16.37 1.12 -0.79
CA LEU A 306 -15.03 1.60 -0.53
C LEU A 306 -14.63 1.39 0.93
N ASN A 307 -15.50 1.67 1.88
CA ASN A 307 -15.21 1.49 3.30
C ASN A 307 -14.96 0.01 3.65
N LEU A 308 -15.77 -0.90 3.09
CA LEU A 308 -15.57 -2.34 3.25
C LEU A 308 -14.23 -2.79 2.66
N PHE A 309 -13.94 -2.37 1.42
CA PHE A 309 -12.68 -2.67 0.76
C PHE A 309 -11.48 -2.12 1.55
N VAL A 310 -11.56 -0.87 1.99
CA VAL A 310 -10.48 -0.22 2.74
C VAL A 310 -10.21 -0.96 4.04
N LYS A 311 -11.26 -1.31 4.79
CA LYS A 311 -11.13 -2.05 6.05
C LYS A 311 -10.45 -3.41 5.86
N GLU A 312 -10.84 -4.14 4.83
CA GLU A 312 -10.28 -5.47 4.55
C GLU A 312 -8.81 -5.39 4.12
N TYR A 313 -8.49 -4.57 3.12
CA TYR A 313 -7.16 -4.55 2.52
C TYR A 313 -6.14 -3.72 3.32
N ASP A 314 -6.57 -2.75 4.14
CA ASP A 314 -5.70 -2.07 5.11
C ASP A 314 -5.12 -3.05 6.13
N GLN A 315 -5.97 -3.95 6.66
CA GLN A 315 -5.54 -4.96 7.63
C GLN A 315 -4.59 -5.99 6.98
N LYS A 316 -4.91 -6.46 5.78
CA LYS A 316 -4.05 -7.42 5.06
C LYS A 316 -2.68 -6.83 4.72
N LEU A 317 -2.63 -5.63 4.15
CA LEU A 317 -1.36 -4.98 3.79
C LEU A 317 -0.50 -4.67 5.01
N LYS A 318 -1.09 -4.16 6.11
CA LYS A 318 -0.37 -3.94 7.36
C LYS A 318 0.21 -5.25 7.90
N LYS A 319 -0.59 -6.31 7.93
CA LYS A 319 -0.12 -7.62 8.39
C LYS A 319 1.06 -8.14 7.55
N ILE A 320 0.99 -8.01 6.22
CA ILE A 320 2.09 -8.39 5.32
C ILE A 320 3.35 -7.57 5.64
N LEU A 321 3.22 -6.26 5.77
CA LEU A 321 4.33 -5.37 6.13
C LEU A 321 4.94 -5.75 7.47
N ASP A 322 4.11 -5.99 8.48
CA ASP A 322 4.61 -6.25 9.83
C ASP A 322 5.34 -7.59 9.94
N VAL A 323 4.90 -8.60 9.19
CA VAL A 323 5.59 -9.90 9.10
C VAL A 323 6.91 -9.76 8.35
N LEU A 324 6.93 -9.03 7.23
CA LEU A 324 8.16 -8.77 6.48
C LEU A 324 9.16 -7.99 7.35
N ALA A 325 8.70 -6.98 8.08
CA ALA A 325 9.52 -6.21 9.01
C ALA A 325 10.10 -7.09 10.12
N TYR A 326 9.31 -7.98 10.72
CA TYR A 326 9.80 -8.91 11.73
C TYR A 326 10.90 -9.84 11.17
N ARG A 327 10.70 -10.38 9.96
CA ARG A 327 11.69 -11.24 9.31
C ARG A 327 12.97 -10.48 9.02
N PHE A 328 12.84 -9.28 8.48
CA PHE A 328 13.97 -8.41 8.20
C PHE A 328 14.76 -8.08 9.47
N ASP A 329 14.07 -7.70 10.55
CA ASP A 329 14.64 -7.50 11.88
C ASP A 329 15.45 -8.70 12.36
N LYS A 330 14.84 -9.90 12.36
CA LYS A 330 15.51 -11.14 12.76
C LYS A 330 16.73 -11.45 11.89
N SER A 331 16.63 -11.30 10.57
CA SER A 331 17.74 -11.57 9.65
C SER A 331 18.90 -10.58 9.85
N ILE A 332 18.62 -9.29 10.08
CA ILE A 332 19.64 -8.28 10.40
C ILE A 332 20.43 -8.71 11.64
N TRP A 333 19.75 -9.00 12.75
CA TRP A 333 20.43 -9.27 14.01
C TRP A 333 21.12 -10.63 14.05
N LYS A 334 20.54 -11.64 13.38
CA LYS A 334 21.19 -12.94 13.18
C LYS A 334 22.52 -12.77 12.44
N LYS A 335 22.56 -11.92 11.40
CA LYS A 335 23.79 -11.66 10.65
C LYS A 335 24.78 -10.80 11.46
N ALA A 336 24.28 -9.79 12.19
CA ALA A 336 25.10 -8.92 13.02
C ALA A 336 25.87 -9.72 14.08
N LYS A 337 25.20 -10.71 14.68
CA LYS A 337 25.81 -11.66 15.62
C LYS A 337 26.96 -12.48 15.01
N ASN A 338 27.05 -12.61 13.69
CA ASN A 338 28.09 -13.38 13.02
C ASN A 338 29.22 -12.52 12.42
N SER A 339 29.07 -11.20 12.38
CA SER A 339 30.11 -10.29 11.87
C SER A 339 31.09 -9.90 12.98
N GLU A 340 32.38 -10.19 12.78
CA GLU A 340 33.43 -9.83 13.74
C GLU A 340 33.59 -8.31 13.89
N LEU A 341 33.48 -7.56 12.79
CA LEU A 341 33.58 -6.09 12.82
C LEU A 341 32.44 -5.47 13.66
N ILE A 342 31.23 -6.00 13.53
CA ILE A 342 30.07 -5.55 14.30
C ILE A 342 30.21 -5.95 15.77
N LYS A 343 30.69 -7.17 16.07
CA LYS A 343 30.98 -7.58 17.46
C LYS A 343 32.01 -6.68 18.13
N GLU A 344 33.11 -6.39 17.44
CA GLU A 344 34.14 -5.47 17.95
C GLU A 344 33.58 -4.08 18.21
N HIS A 345 32.73 -3.57 17.30
CA HIS A 345 32.07 -2.28 17.49
C HIS A 345 31.17 -2.27 18.73
N PHE A 346 30.33 -3.30 18.90
CA PHE A 346 29.44 -3.42 20.06
C PHE A 346 30.22 -3.57 21.38
N SER A 347 31.33 -4.33 21.37
CA SER A 347 32.20 -4.50 22.53
C SER A 347 32.87 -3.18 22.93
N LYS A 348 33.39 -2.40 21.95
CA LYS A 348 33.95 -1.06 22.19
C LYS A 348 32.90 -0.07 22.72
N ALA A 349 31.65 -0.26 22.35
CA ALA A 349 30.52 0.56 22.78
C ALA A 349 29.92 0.13 24.13
N ASP A 350 30.49 -0.88 24.80
CA ASP A 350 30.00 -1.46 26.07
C ASP A 350 28.55 -1.97 25.98
N ILE A 351 28.21 -2.57 24.82
CA ILE A 351 26.92 -3.23 24.60
C ILE A 351 27.11 -4.73 24.88
N ASN A 352 26.79 -5.15 26.10
CA ASN A 352 26.99 -6.53 26.57
C ASN A 352 25.73 -7.43 26.44
N ASP A 353 24.60 -6.86 26.02
CA ASP A 353 23.32 -7.56 25.84
C ASP A 353 23.22 -8.28 24.48
N GLU A 354 22.16 -9.05 24.28
CA GLU A 354 21.91 -9.78 23.02
C GLU A 354 21.76 -8.85 21.79
N PHE A 355 22.23 -9.31 20.63
CA PHE A 355 22.02 -8.60 19.35
C PHE A 355 20.53 -8.57 19.00
N SER A 356 19.90 -7.42 19.22
CA SER A 356 18.48 -7.19 18.94
C SER A 356 18.20 -5.71 18.71
N THR A 357 17.08 -5.41 18.06
CA THR A 357 16.61 -4.02 17.84
C THR A 357 16.42 -3.28 19.15
N GLU A 358 15.94 -3.96 20.19
CA GLU A 358 15.75 -3.33 21.50
C GLU A 358 17.09 -2.96 22.15
N THR A 359 18.05 -3.88 22.16
CA THR A 359 19.40 -3.62 22.71
C THR A 359 20.04 -2.44 22.00
N TYR A 360 19.96 -2.44 20.67
CA TYR A 360 20.52 -1.35 19.87
C TYR A 360 19.76 -0.04 20.08
N LEU A 361 18.43 -0.07 20.27
CA LEU A 361 17.64 1.10 20.60
C LEU A 361 18.00 1.68 21.97
N LYS A 362 18.19 0.84 22.99
CA LYS A 362 18.64 1.26 24.32
C LYS A 362 20.01 1.91 24.25
N TYR A 363 20.93 1.31 23.51
CA TYR A 363 22.25 1.89 23.27
C TYR A 363 22.12 3.26 22.60
N TYR A 364 21.35 3.36 21.52
CA TYR A 364 21.12 4.62 20.81
C TYR A 364 20.56 5.70 21.74
N LEU A 365 19.53 5.36 22.53
CA LEU A 365 18.90 6.27 23.48
C LEU A 365 19.77 6.66 24.68
N LYS A 366 20.76 5.83 25.07
CA LYS A 366 21.73 6.14 26.15
C LYS A 366 22.56 7.37 25.84
N SER A 367 22.78 7.66 24.55
CA SER A 367 23.55 8.81 24.08
C SER A 367 22.74 10.13 24.03
N ILE A 368 21.42 10.06 24.29
CA ILE A 368 20.48 11.18 24.11
C ILE A 368 20.00 11.69 25.47
N ASP A 369 20.12 13.00 25.68
CA ASP A 369 19.56 13.68 26.85
C ASP A 369 18.03 13.83 26.71
N LYS A 370 17.28 13.10 27.55
CA LYS A 370 15.81 13.09 27.55
C LYS A 370 15.20 14.49 27.76
N SER A 371 15.91 15.40 28.42
CA SER A 371 15.46 16.78 28.66
C SER A 371 15.56 17.68 27.42
N LYS A 372 16.32 17.25 26.40
CA LYS A 372 16.53 17.95 25.10
C LYS A 372 16.02 17.14 23.91
N ALA A 373 15.20 16.12 24.17
CA ALA A 373 14.69 15.22 23.15
C ALA A 373 13.83 15.95 22.12
N SER A 374 14.28 15.98 20.86
CA SER A 374 13.44 16.39 19.73
C SER A 374 12.23 15.45 19.58
N LEU A 375 11.24 15.86 18.78
CA LEU A 375 10.06 15.03 18.45
C LEU A 375 10.47 13.62 17.95
N GLU A 376 11.57 13.54 17.23
CA GLU A 376 12.10 12.29 16.69
C GLU A 376 12.64 11.37 17.80
N HIS A 377 13.30 11.94 18.80
CA HIS A 377 13.78 11.20 19.97
C HIS A 377 12.62 10.75 20.88
N GLN A 378 11.55 11.54 20.97
CA GLN A 378 10.33 11.15 21.69
C GLN A 378 9.66 9.92 21.06
N GLU A 379 9.61 9.84 19.72
CA GLU A 379 9.13 8.65 19.00
C GLU A 379 9.98 7.41 19.29
N LEU A 380 11.30 7.55 19.45
CA LEU A 380 12.18 6.44 19.83
C LEU A 380 11.95 5.96 21.26
N TYR A 381 11.67 6.85 22.22
CA TYR A 381 11.27 6.44 23.57
C TYR A 381 9.92 5.71 23.58
N ARG A 382 8.94 6.17 22.77
CA ARG A 382 7.66 5.44 22.58
C ARG A 382 7.88 4.07 21.94
N LEU A 383 8.83 3.98 21.01
CA LEU A 383 9.19 2.72 20.39
C LEU A 383 9.83 1.75 21.39
N GLN A 384 10.63 2.26 22.35
CA GLN A 384 11.16 1.46 23.45
C GLN A 384 10.03 0.91 24.34
N GLU A 385 9.08 1.75 24.73
CA GLU A 385 7.91 1.32 25.51
C GLU A 385 7.11 0.24 24.76
N TYR A 386 6.89 0.43 23.45
CA TYR A 386 6.26 -0.58 22.59
C TYR A 386 7.01 -1.91 22.62
N PHE A 387 8.35 -1.93 22.50
CA PHE A 387 9.12 -3.16 22.58
C PHE A 387 9.01 -3.83 23.96
N GLU A 388 8.98 -3.05 25.03
CA GLU A 388 8.82 -3.57 26.40
C GLU A 388 7.43 -4.18 26.64
N GLU A 389 6.38 -3.65 26.02
CA GLU A 389 5.03 -4.22 26.06
C GLU A 389 4.90 -5.54 25.29
N GLN A 390 5.60 -5.65 24.14
CA GLN A 390 5.59 -6.86 23.30
C GLN A 390 6.34 -8.06 23.92
N LYS A 391 7.09 -7.87 25.02
CA LYS A 391 7.89 -8.92 25.67
C LYS A 391 7.12 -10.02 26.39
N ARG A 392 5.81 -9.86 26.58
CA ARG A 392 5.02 -10.87 27.31
C ARG A 392 4.88 -12.14 26.45
N LYS A 393 5.83 -13.06 26.64
CA LYS A 393 5.75 -14.39 26.02
C LYS A 393 4.52 -15.09 26.60
N VAL A 394 3.72 -15.64 25.70
CA VAL A 394 2.55 -16.44 26.05
C VAL A 394 2.89 -17.90 25.80
N ILE A 395 2.85 -18.72 26.84
CA ILE A 395 3.09 -20.17 26.77
C ILE A 395 1.79 -20.89 27.01
N LEU A 396 1.45 -21.82 26.11
CA LEU A 396 0.36 -22.76 26.32
C LEU A 396 0.95 -24.14 26.60
N CYS A 397 0.62 -24.70 27.76
CA CYS A 397 0.98 -26.06 28.12
C CYS A 397 -0.25 -26.98 27.99
N PHE A 398 -0.09 -28.07 27.26
CA PHE A 398 -1.13 -29.07 27.04
C PHE A 398 -0.64 -30.46 27.47
N ASP A 399 -1.30 -31.01 28.49
CA ASP A 399 -1.02 -32.33 29.04
C ASP A 399 -2.32 -32.86 29.70
N ASP A 400 -2.44 -34.16 29.84
CA ASP A 400 -3.58 -34.85 30.44
C ASP A 400 -3.55 -34.80 31.98
N GLU A 401 -2.40 -34.47 32.58
CA GLU A 401 -2.16 -34.45 34.02
C GLU A 401 -2.17 -33.01 34.58
N PRO A 402 -3.25 -32.59 35.29
CA PRO A 402 -3.38 -31.22 35.81
C PRO A 402 -2.33 -30.85 36.88
N ALA A 403 -1.91 -31.84 37.67
CA ALA A 403 -0.92 -31.65 38.73
C ALA A 403 0.45 -31.30 38.13
N PHE A 404 0.86 -32.03 37.09
CA PHE A 404 2.07 -31.74 36.32
C PHE A 404 2.02 -30.37 35.65
N LEU A 405 0.92 -30.02 34.99
CA LEU A 405 0.74 -28.70 34.38
C LEU A 405 0.85 -27.54 35.39
N THR A 406 0.33 -27.73 36.60
CA THR A 406 0.41 -26.74 37.68
C THR A 406 1.87 -26.58 38.15
N LEU A 407 2.61 -27.67 38.27
CA LEU A 407 4.05 -27.65 38.57
C LEU A 407 4.83 -26.87 37.49
N VAL A 408 4.62 -27.20 36.21
CA VAL A 408 5.24 -26.51 35.07
C VAL A 408 4.94 -25.00 35.11
N LYS A 409 3.68 -24.62 35.32
CA LYS A 409 3.30 -23.20 35.45
C LYS A 409 4.05 -22.50 36.56
N ASN A 410 4.12 -23.10 37.74
CA ASN A 410 4.81 -22.52 38.88
C ASN A 410 6.32 -22.36 38.60
N ILE A 411 6.93 -23.32 37.92
CA ILE A 411 8.34 -23.23 37.49
C ILE A 411 8.54 -22.08 36.51
N ILE A 412 7.73 -22.00 35.45
CA ILE A 412 7.85 -20.94 34.42
C ILE A 412 7.68 -19.55 35.05
N VAL A 413 6.69 -19.36 35.93
CA VAL A 413 6.43 -18.08 36.61
C VAL A 413 7.55 -17.72 37.61
N LYS A 414 8.22 -18.72 38.22
CA LYS A 414 9.41 -18.49 39.05
C LYS A 414 10.62 -18.05 38.20
N ILE A 415 10.75 -18.56 36.98
CA ILE A 415 11.84 -18.23 36.06
C ILE A 415 11.66 -16.79 35.53
N ASP A 416 10.47 -16.47 35.03
CA ASP A 416 10.14 -15.12 34.57
C ASP A 416 8.67 -14.79 34.83
N LYS A 417 8.44 -13.79 35.69
CA LYS A 417 7.11 -13.30 36.06
C LYS A 417 6.38 -12.60 34.91
N LYS A 418 7.08 -12.26 33.82
CA LYS A 418 6.51 -11.58 32.64
C LYS A 418 5.93 -12.56 31.61
N ILE A 419 6.04 -13.88 31.85
CA ILE A 419 5.50 -14.91 30.98
C ILE A 419 4.08 -15.26 31.39
N ASP A 420 3.13 -15.13 30.46
CA ASP A 420 1.75 -15.55 30.65
C ASP A 420 1.61 -17.04 30.30
N VAL A 421 1.27 -17.86 31.31
CA VAL A 421 1.15 -19.32 31.16
C VAL A 421 -0.31 -19.75 31.22
N PHE A 422 -0.78 -20.33 30.11
CA PHE A 422 -2.09 -20.95 29.98
C PHE A 422 -1.96 -22.47 30.03
N LEU A 423 -2.88 -23.11 30.76
CA LEU A 423 -2.91 -24.55 30.92
C LEU A 423 -4.16 -25.08 30.25
N SER A 424 -4.04 -26.22 29.58
CA SER A 424 -5.19 -26.90 29.01
C SER A 424 -5.03 -28.41 29.11
N THR A 425 -6.12 -29.08 29.46
CA THR A 425 -6.20 -30.55 29.57
C THR A 425 -7.15 -31.17 28.54
N ARG A 426 -7.88 -30.34 27.78
CA ARG A 426 -8.87 -30.76 26.78
C ARG A 426 -8.59 -30.11 25.44
N LYS A 427 -8.73 -30.87 24.36
CA LYS A 427 -8.46 -30.42 22.99
C LYS A 427 -9.25 -29.17 22.60
N GLU A 428 -10.57 -29.11 22.84
CA GLU A 428 -11.36 -27.96 22.39
C GLU A 428 -10.92 -26.68 23.13
N MET A 429 -10.58 -26.81 24.41
CA MET A 429 -10.07 -25.70 25.21
C MET A 429 -8.68 -25.29 24.76
N ALA A 430 -7.81 -26.24 24.36
CA ALA A 430 -6.49 -25.95 23.83
C ALA A 430 -6.61 -25.20 22.49
N ILE A 431 -7.42 -25.68 21.55
CA ILE A 431 -7.66 -25.02 20.26
C ILE A 431 -8.25 -23.62 20.45
N ASN A 432 -9.24 -23.46 21.33
CA ASN A 432 -9.83 -22.16 21.64
C ASN A 432 -8.82 -21.24 22.31
N SER A 433 -7.97 -21.76 23.19
CA SER A 433 -6.89 -21.01 23.84
C SER A 433 -5.82 -20.58 22.83
N ILE A 434 -5.51 -21.43 21.84
CA ILE A 434 -4.61 -21.09 20.73
C ILE A 434 -5.20 -19.96 19.88
N LYS A 435 -6.50 -20.01 19.58
CA LYS A 435 -7.19 -18.95 18.82
C LYS A 435 -7.30 -17.64 19.62
N LYS A 436 -7.62 -17.73 20.90
CA LYS A 436 -7.90 -16.58 21.78
C LYS A 436 -6.64 -15.89 22.29
N TYR A 437 -5.68 -16.66 22.79
CA TYR A 437 -4.48 -16.13 23.46
C TYR A 437 -3.24 -16.13 22.57
N GLN A 438 -3.29 -16.79 21.41
CA GLN A 438 -2.23 -16.78 20.39
C GLN A 438 -0.83 -17.03 20.98
N PRO A 439 -0.58 -18.23 21.55
CA PRO A 439 0.67 -18.51 22.25
C PRO A 439 1.89 -18.43 21.32
N HIS A 440 3.01 -17.97 21.88
CA HIS A 440 4.32 -17.95 21.24
C HIS A 440 4.97 -19.35 21.29
N ILE A 441 4.76 -20.05 22.41
CA ILE A 441 5.31 -21.38 22.66
C ILE A 441 4.15 -22.32 22.99
N LEU A 442 4.14 -23.49 22.35
CA LEU A 442 3.25 -24.59 22.66
C LEU A 442 4.06 -25.76 23.21
N ILE A 443 3.83 -26.11 24.48
CA ILE A 443 4.42 -27.31 25.08
C ILE A 443 3.34 -28.37 25.19
N ILE A 444 3.51 -29.48 24.48
CA ILE A 444 2.47 -30.49 24.28
C ILE A 444 2.96 -31.88 24.67
N ASN A 445 2.12 -32.65 25.37
CA ASN A 445 2.30 -34.10 25.46
C ASN A 445 1.82 -34.76 24.15
N PRO A 446 2.73 -35.30 23.32
CA PRO A 446 2.40 -35.85 22.01
C PRO A 446 1.68 -37.21 22.10
N ASN A 447 1.67 -37.85 23.27
CA ASN A 447 0.96 -39.11 23.49
C ASN A 447 -0.57 -38.91 23.56
N ILE A 448 -1.03 -37.66 23.67
CA ILE A 448 -2.44 -37.32 23.60
C ILE A 448 -2.84 -37.36 22.12
N LYS A 449 -3.48 -38.48 21.70
CA LYS A 449 -3.86 -38.83 20.32
C LYS A 449 -4.83 -37.88 19.61
N GLU A 450 -5.05 -36.68 20.13
CA GLU A 450 -6.18 -35.83 19.74
C GLU A 450 -5.76 -34.52 19.05
N ILE A 451 -4.48 -34.14 19.10
CA ILE A 451 -3.99 -32.89 18.50
C ILE A 451 -3.21 -33.16 17.22
N ASP A 452 -3.74 -32.68 16.09
CA ASP A 452 -3.01 -32.66 14.82
C ASP A 452 -2.07 -31.46 14.77
N ILE A 453 -0.78 -31.74 14.97
CA ILE A 453 0.28 -30.74 15.09
C ILE A 453 0.54 -30.03 13.76
N LYS A 454 0.16 -30.66 12.63
CA LYS A 454 0.34 -30.13 11.28
C LYS A 454 -0.55 -28.92 10.98
N ASN A 455 -1.62 -28.73 11.75
CA ASN A 455 -2.55 -27.60 11.59
C ASN A 455 -2.13 -26.35 12.38
N PHE A 456 -0.96 -26.36 13.03
CA PHE A 456 -0.48 -25.22 13.78
C PHE A 456 0.19 -24.16 12.91
N ILE A 457 0.21 -22.94 13.44
CA ILE A 457 0.68 -21.76 12.73
C ILE A 457 2.22 -21.83 12.60
N PRO A 458 2.81 -21.54 11.43
CA PRO A 458 4.22 -21.82 11.12
C PRO A 458 5.28 -21.21 12.04
N ASP A 459 4.91 -20.25 12.90
CA ASP A 459 5.85 -19.54 13.79
C ASP A 459 5.68 -19.87 15.28
N ILE A 460 4.79 -20.81 15.62
CA ILE A 460 4.69 -21.27 17.01
C ILE A 460 5.86 -22.19 17.26
N GLU A 461 6.58 -21.93 18.34
CA GLU A 461 7.61 -22.86 18.76
C GLU A 461 6.99 -24.02 19.54
N ILE A 462 7.24 -25.24 19.07
CA ILE A 462 6.63 -26.45 19.61
C ILE A 462 7.67 -27.23 20.38
N SER A 463 7.37 -27.54 21.64
CA SER A 463 8.14 -28.46 22.46
C SER A 463 7.28 -29.62 22.92
N PHE A 464 7.86 -30.81 23.02
CA PHE A 464 7.17 -32.00 23.52
C PHE A 464 7.45 -32.25 25.00
N PHE A 465 6.46 -32.75 25.74
CA PHE A 465 6.68 -33.47 27.00
C PHE A 465 6.83 -34.96 26.71
N ALA A 466 7.82 -35.62 27.31
CA ALA A 466 7.97 -37.06 27.17
C ALA A 466 8.52 -37.72 28.44
N ASP A 467 7.90 -38.82 28.86
CA ASP A 467 8.42 -39.67 29.94
C ASP A 467 9.66 -40.45 29.47
N ARG A 468 9.70 -40.83 28.19
CA ARG A 468 10.80 -41.55 27.53
C ARG A 468 10.91 -41.11 26.08
N ILE A 469 12.15 -41.02 25.59
CA ILE A 469 12.44 -40.73 24.18
C ILE A 469 12.47 -42.07 23.43
N ASP A 470 11.54 -42.24 22.49
CA ASP A 470 11.51 -43.40 21.59
C ASP A 470 11.62 -42.99 20.11
N LYS A 471 11.74 -43.98 19.23
CA LYS A 471 11.90 -43.75 17.79
C LYS A 471 10.67 -43.07 17.17
N ASN A 472 9.47 -43.34 17.67
CA ASN A 472 8.23 -42.76 17.13
C ASN A 472 8.13 -41.29 17.49
N LEU A 473 8.46 -40.93 18.73
CA LEU A 473 8.52 -39.56 19.22
C LEU A 473 9.50 -38.71 18.39
N LEU A 474 10.69 -39.24 18.10
CA LEU A 474 11.69 -38.55 17.28
C LEU A 474 11.22 -38.32 15.83
N ILE A 475 10.49 -39.28 15.25
CA ILE A 475 9.88 -39.13 13.92
C ILE A 475 8.77 -38.07 13.97
N MET A 476 7.92 -38.08 15.00
CA MET A 476 6.87 -37.06 15.19
C MET A 476 7.45 -35.66 15.39
N ALA A 477 8.53 -35.55 16.16
CA ALA A 477 9.25 -34.31 16.41
C ALA A 477 9.85 -33.74 15.12
N LYS A 478 10.49 -34.59 14.31
CA LYS A 478 11.07 -34.20 13.01
C LYS A 478 10.00 -33.75 12.02
N ASN A 479 8.87 -34.45 11.95
CA ASN A 479 7.79 -34.13 11.03
C ASN A 479 7.00 -32.86 11.42
N SER A 480 7.10 -32.44 12.68
CA SER A 480 6.34 -31.31 13.24
C SER A 480 7.21 -30.10 13.59
N ASN A 481 8.49 -30.07 13.17
CA ASN A 481 9.46 -29.02 13.49
C ASN A 481 9.53 -28.66 14.98
N VAL A 482 9.58 -29.68 15.84
CA VAL A 482 9.67 -29.51 17.30
C VAL A 482 11.08 -29.03 17.67
N SER A 483 11.15 -27.96 18.47
CA SER A 483 12.42 -27.34 18.87
C SER A 483 13.10 -28.05 20.04
N SER A 484 12.32 -28.63 20.96
CA SER A 484 12.84 -29.40 22.09
C SER A 484 11.90 -30.50 22.57
N ILE A 485 12.48 -31.48 23.27
CA ILE A 485 11.74 -32.51 24.01
C ILE A 485 12.14 -32.35 25.47
N LEU A 486 11.18 -32.00 26.33
CA LEU A 486 11.33 -31.82 27.77
C LEU A 486 10.95 -33.11 28.49
N GLN A 487 11.73 -33.49 29.50
CA GLN A 487 11.44 -34.67 30.29
C GLN A 487 10.21 -34.42 31.16
N LYS A 488 9.20 -35.27 31.02
CA LYS A 488 8.05 -35.28 31.95
C LYS A 488 8.51 -35.94 33.25
N THR A 489 8.69 -35.11 34.28
CA THR A 489 9.13 -35.54 35.62
C THR A 489 8.51 -34.66 36.70
N LEU A 490 8.22 -35.24 37.86
CA LEU A 490 7.77 -34.51 39.05
C LEU A 490 8.94 -33.93 39.85
N GLN A 491 10.19 -34.21 39.46
CA GLN A 491 11.37 -33.64 40.10
C GLN A 491 11.58 -32.19 39.65
N GLU A 492 11.20 -31.25 40.52
CA GLU A 492 11.20 -29.80 40.22
C GLU A 492 12.58 -29.29 39.76
N ASP A 493 13.68 -29.73 40.36
CA ASP A 493 15.03 -29.25 40.03
C ASP A 493 15.49 -29.63 38.62
N ILE A 494 15.13 -30.82 38.14
CA ILE A 494 15.49 -31.29 36.80
C ILE A 494 14.66 -30.54 35.77
N LEU A 495 13.34 -30.51 35.98
CA LEU A 495 12.40 -29.84 35.07
C LEU A 495 12.69 -28.33 34.99
N LYS A 496 13.05 -27.69 36.10
CA LYS A 496 13.45 -26.28 36.14
C LYS A 496 14.68 -26.01 35.29
N LYS A 497 15.74 -26.82 35.39
CA LYS A 497 16.95 -26.65 34.58
C LYS A 497 16.67 -26.79 33.08
N GLU A 498 15.84 -27.75 32.69
CA GLU A 498 15.47 -27.95 31.29
C GLU A 498 14.62 -26.78 30.75
N ILE A 499 13.61 -26.35 31.50
CA ILE A 499 12.76 -25.22 31.11
C ILE A 499 13.57 -23.91 31.09
N GLU A 500 14.47 -23.68 32.06
CA GLU A 500 15.34 -22.50 32.04
C GLU A 500 16.27 -22.49 30.82
N LYS A 501 16.88 -23.63 30.50
CA LYS A 501 17.74 -23.76 29.32
C LYS A 501 16.95 -23.55 28.04
N TYR A 502 15.75 -24.12 27.97
CA TYR A 502 14.85 -23.95 26.85
C TYR A 502 14.50 -22.47 26.69
N ILE A 503 13.87 -21.84 27.69
CA ILE A 503 13.42 -20.43 27.64
C ILE A 503 14.56 -19.44 27.35
N LYS A 504 15.78 -19.67 27.86
CA LYS A 504 16.95 -18.81 27.60
C LYS A 504 17.52 -18.93 26.19
N ASN A 505 17.23 -20.02 25.49
CA ASN A 505 17.68 -20.23 24.12
C ASN A 505 16.66 -19.70 23.08
N LEU A 506 15.54 -19.11 23.53
CA LEU A 506 14.42 -18.54 22.76
C LEU A 506 14.48 -17.02 22.67
#